data_AF-A0A847ACW7-F1
#
_entry.id   AF-A0A847ACW7-F1
#
_cell.length_a   1.000
_cell.length_b   1.000
_cell.length_c   1.000
_cell.angle_alpha   90.00
_cell.angle_beta   90.00
_cell.angle_gamma   90.00
#
_symmetry.space_group_name_H-M   'P 1'
#
loop_
_entity.id
_entity.type
_entity.pdbx_description
1 polymer ?
#
loop_
_entity_poly.entity_id
_entity_poly.type
_entity_poly.pdbx_seq_one_letter_code
_entity_poly.pdbx_strand_id
1 'polypeptide(L)'
;HGFMAIDPAIFGDRGEIKAHFSNFLQELRDSPKAEGQNKIFTHGEKEVAARDSMMKEGIPINDNTLVEVLEMCEYLDMDFSSYFGEYRPEVSESFEGSY
;
A
#
# COMPACT_ATOMS: atom_id res chain seq x y z
N HIS A 1 11.15 18.61 -1.78
CA HIS A 1 9.84 18.27 -1.18
C HIS A 1 9.29 19.48 -0.43
N GLY A 2 7.99 19.73 -0.50
CA GLY A 2 7.31 20.75 0.32
C GLY A 2 6.21 20.07 1.13
N PHE A 3 6.09 20.43 2.40
CA PHE A 3 5.15 19.83 3.34
C PHE A 3 4.32 20.92 4.01
N MET A 4 3.02 20.65 4.20
CA MET A 4 2.10 21.55 4.87
C MET A 4 1.24 20.75 5.84
N ALA A 5 1.04 21.30 7.03
CA ALA A 5 0.10 20.81 8.02
C ALA A 5 -0.82 21.97 8.42
N ILE A 6 -2.12 21.69 8.49
CA ILE A 6 -3.14 22.66 8.87
C ILE A 6 -3.90 22.08 10.05
N ASP A 7 -3.94 22.80 11.18
CA ASP A 7 -4.76 22.40 12.32
C ASP A 7 -6.21 22.85 12.08
N PRO A 8 -7.20 21.94 12.02
CA PRO A 8 -8.60 22.33 11.84
C PRO A 8 -9.12 23.28 12.92
N ALA A 9 -8.52 23.27 14.12
CA ALA A 9 -8.94 24.12 15.23
C ALA A 9 -8.81 25.63 14.93
N ILE A 10 -8.05 26.03 13.91
CA ILE A 10 -7.96 27.44 13.49
C ILE A 10 -9.23 27.94 12.80
N PHE A 11 -10.10 27.03 12.32
CA PHE A 11 -11.33 27.36 11.60
C PHE A 11 -12.60 27.12 12.43
N GLY A 12 -12.50 26.46 13.58
CA GLY A 12 -13.66 26.13 14.42
C GLY A 12 -13.41 24.91 15.30
N ASP A 13 -14.47 24.24 15.74
CA ASP A 13 -14.34 23.02 16.53
C ASP A 13 -13.83 21.85 15.68
N ARG A 14 -12.74 21.22 16.13
CA ARG A 14 -12.08 20.11 15.42
C ARG A 14 -13.00 18.90 15.27
N GLY A 15 -13.81 18.61 16.28
CA GLY A 15 -14.75 17.49 16.28
C GLY A 15 -15.86 17.70 15.25
N GLU A 16 -16.48 18.88 15.26
CA GLU A 16 -17.52 19.28 14.31
C GLU A 16 -17.02 19.28 12.87
N ILE A 17 -15.82 19.83 12.61
CA ILE A 17 -15.22 19.82 11.26
C ILE A 17 -15.00 18.38 10.78
N LYS A 18 -14.49 17.50 11.66
CA LYS A 18 -14.27 16.09 11.33
C LYS A 18 -15.60 15.37 11.09
N ALA A 19 -16.61 15.63 11.90
CA ALA A 19 -17.94 15.03 11.76
C ALA A 19 -18.60 15.44 10.45
N HIS A 20 -18.60 16.74 10.13
CA HIS A 20 -19.11 17.27 8.87
C HIS A 20 -18.42 16.65 7.66
N PHE A 21 -17.08 16.58 7.67
CA PHE A 21 -16.34 15.93 6.58
C PHE A 21 -16.66 14.44 6.46
N SER A 22 -16.81 13.74 7.59
CA SER A 22 -17.18 12.32 7.61
C SER A 22 -18.56 12.09 7.00
N ASN A 23 -19.54 12.95 7.31
CA ASN A 23 -20.88 12.90 6.72
C ASN A 23 -20.84 13.15 5.21
N PHE A 24 -20.13 14.19 4.78
CA PHE A 24 -19.95 14.47 3.35
C PHE A 24 -19.36 13.28 2.58
N LEU A 25 -18.32 12.64 3.12
CA LEU A 25 -17.73 11.44 2.51
C LEU A 25 -18.71 10.26 2.48
N GLN A 26 -19.59 10.14 3.47
CA GLN A 26 -20.62 9.12 3.50
C GLN A 26 -21.69 9.36 2.42
N GLU A 27 -22.15 10.60 2.28
CA GLU A 27 -23.08 10.99 1.21
C GLU A 27 -22.52 10.68 -0.18
N LEU A 28 -21.22 10.93 -0.40
CA LEU A 28 -20.55 10.56 -1.65
C LEU A 28 -20.60 9.04 -1.91
N ARG A 29 -20.33 8.22 -0.90
CA ARG A 29 -20.41 6.75 -1.01
C ARG A 29 -21.82 6.26 -1.31
N ASP A 30 -22.82 6.93 -0.73
CA ASP A 30 -24.22 6.53 -0.82
C ASP A 30 -24.90 7.05 -2.10
N SER A 31 -24.29 8.02 -2.78
CA SER A 31 -24.77 8.57 -4.05
C SER A 31 -24.96 7.52 -5.17
N PRO A 32 -25.75 7.81 -6.21
CA PRO A 32 -26.00 6.90 -7.32
C PRO A 32 -24.68 6.44 -7.98
N LYS A 33 -24.56 5.12 -8.16
CA LYS A 33 -23.37 4.52 -8.76
C LYS A 33 -23.47 4.61 -10.28
N ALA A 34 -22.33 4.73 -10.94
CA ALA A 34 -22.26 4.61 -12.39
C ALA A 34 -22.72 3.21 -12.83
N GLU A 35 -23.21 3.10 -14.08
CA GLU A 35 -23.62 1.82 -14.65
C GLU A 35 -22.49 0.79 -14.58
N GLY A 36 -22.82 -0.42 -14.12
CA GLY A 36 -21.85 -1.51 -13.94
C GLY A 36 -20.93 -1.37 -12.71
N GLN A 37 -21.11 -0.36 -11.87
CA GLN A 37 -20.31 -0.15 -10.64
C GLN A 37 -21.15 -0.40 -9.39
N ASN A 38 -20.58 -1.13 -8.43
CA ASN A 38 -21.28 -1.49 -7.18
C ASN A 38 -20.93 -0.57 -6.00
N LYS A 39 -19.82 0.20 -6.11
CA LYS A 39 -19.28 0.98 -5.00
C LYS A 39 -18.58 2.25 -5.50
N ILE A 40 -18.74 3.34 -4.76
CA ILE A 40 -17.91 4.54 -4.87
C ILE A 40 -16.85 4.46 -3.75
N PHE A 41 -15.59 4.62 -4.11
CA PHE A 41 -14.49 4.65 -3.15
C PHE A 41 -14.15 6.09 -2.81
N THR A 42 -14.00 6.39 -1.53
CA THR A 42 -13.32 7.62 -1.11
C THR A 42 -11.81 7.42 -1.08
N HIS A 43 -11.07 8.51 -1.19
CA HIS A 43 -9.60 8.46 -1.30
C HIS A 43 -8.99 7.71 -0.11
N GLY A 44 -8.11 6.74 -0.38
CA GLY A 44 -7.46 5.91 0.63
C GLY A 44 -8.17 4.58 0.94
N GLU A 45 -9.45 4.39 0.58
CA GLU A 45 -10.15 3.14 0.93
C GLU A 45 -9.55 1.89 0.26
N LYS A 46 -9.08 2.01 -0.98
CA LYS A 46 -8.49 0.88 -1.73
C LYS A 46 -7.15 0.49 -1.13
N GLU A 47 -6.38 1.49 -0.72
CA GLU A 47 -5.07 1.34 -0.11
C GLU A 47 -5.18 0.73 1.29
N VAL A 48 -6.17 1.14 2.09
CA VAL A 48 -6.46 0.51 3.39
C VAL A 48 -6.84 -0.96 3.20
N ALA A 49 -7.73 -1.26 2.25
CA ALA A 49 -8.12 -2.64 1.95
C ALA A 49 -6.94 -3.50 1.46
N ALA A 50 -6.10 -2.96 0.56
CA ALA A 50 -4.91 -3.63 0.06
C ALA A 50 -3.90 -3.88 1.18
N ARG A 51 -3.68 -2.90 2.06
CA ARG A 51 -2.79 -3.04 3.23
C ARG A 51 -3.26 -4.15 4.16
N ASP A 52 -4.56 -4.19 4.45
CA ASP A 52 -5.12 -5.20 5.35
C ASP A 52 -5.03 -6.61 4.76
N SER A 53 -5.23 -6.76 3.45
CA SER A 53 -4.96 -8.03 2.73
C SER A 53 -3.47 -8.37 2.78
N MET A 54 -2.57 -7.45 2.43
CA MET A 54 -1.12 -7.71 2.43
C MET A 54 -0.56 -8.06 3.80
N MET A 55 -1.05 -7.44 4.88
CA MET A 55 -0.61 -7.81 6.23
C MET A 55 -1.09 -9.20 6.65
N LYS A 56 -2.18 -9.69 6.07
CA LYS A 56 -2.74 -11.01 6.38
C LYS A 56 -2.15 -12.11 5.48
N GLU A 57 -2.01 -11.82 4.20
CA GLU A 57 -1.73 -12.78 3.13
C GLU A 57 -0.27 -12.74 2.67
N GLY A 58 0.48 -11.71 3.08
CA GLY A 58 1.82 -11.42 2.58
C GLY A 58 1.80 -10.47 1.38
N ILE A 59 2.98 -9.94 1.05
CA ILE A 59 3.16 -9.08 -0.12
C ILE A 59 3.55 -9.98 -1.30
N PRO A 60 2.77 -9.99 -2.39
CA PRO A 60 3.19 -10.65 -3.62
C PRO A 60 4.36 -9.88 -4.23
N ILE A 61 5.48 -10.57 -4.43
CA ILE A 61 6.69 -10.04 -5.05
C ILE A 61 6.97 -10.92 -6.27
N ASN A 62 7.35 -10.33 -7.39
CA ASN A 62 7.79 -11.07 -8.57
C ASN A 62 9.17 -11.69 -8.33
N ASP A 63 9.41 -12.87 -8.91
CA ASP A 63 10.64 -13.63 -8.68
C ASP A 63 11.90 -12.84 -9.05
N ASN A 64 11.90 -12.08 -10.14
CA ASN A 64 13.04 -11.24 -10.53
C ASN A 64 13.44 -10.22 -9.46
N THR A 65 12.48 -9.60 -8.76
CA THR A 65 12.81 -8.70 -7.65
C THR A 65 13.35 -9.46 -6.44
N LEU A 66 12.90 -10.69 -6.21
CA LEU A 66 13.49 -11.54 -5.17
C LEU A 66 14.90 -12.02 -5.54
N VAL A 67 15.21 -12.20 -6.84
CA VAL A 67 16.58 -12.43 -7.32
C VAL A 67 17.47 -11.24 -6.98
N GLU A 68 17.06 -10.01 -7.29
CA GLU A 68 17.83 -8.80 -6.94
C GLU A 68 18.02 -8.64 -5.43
N VAL A 69 17.00 -8.98 -4.64
CA VAL A 69 17.12 -8.96 -3.17
C VAL A 69 18.12 -10.02 -2.68
N LEU A 70 18.11 -11.22 -3.26
CA LEU A 70 19.06 -12.27 -2.93
C LEU A 70 20.50 -11.85 -3.29
N GLU A 71 20.72 -11.32 -4.50
CA GLU A 71 22.02 -10.79 -4.94
C GLU A 71 22.51 -9.68 -4.01
N MET A 72 21.63 -8.75 -3.62
CA MET A 72 21.96 -7.69 -2.67
C MET A 72 22.30 -8.23 -1.28
N CYS A 73 21.60 -9.26 -0.81
CA CYS A 73 21.94 -9.94 0.43
C CYS A 73 23.32 -10.59 0.36
N GLU A 74 23.65 -11.28 -0.74
CA GLU A 74 24.97 -11.88 -0.95
C GLU A 74 26.07 -10.82 -1.01
N TYR A 75 25.84 -9.71 -1.71
CA TYR A 75 26.77 -8.59 -1.80
C TYR A 75 27.06 -7.94 -0.44
N LEU A 76 26.04 -7.84 0.42
CA LEU A 76 26.14 -7.21 1.74
C LEU A 76 26.47 -8.20 2.88
N ASP A 77 26.69 -9.49 2.57
CA ASP A 77 26.87 -10.57 3.56
C ASP A 77 25.70 -10.67 4.57
N MET A 78 24.46 -10.57 4.05
CA MET A 78 23.22 -10.69 4.82
C MET A 78 22.57 -12.06 4.61
N ASP A 79 22.05 -12.65 5.69
CA ASP A 79 21.36 -13.95 5.63
C ASP A 79 19.93 -13.80 5.08
N PHE A 80 19.75 -14.11 3.80
CA PHE A 80 18.45 -14.15 3.12
C PHE A 80 17.47 -15.14 3.79
N SER A 81 17.96 -16.28 4.28
CA SER A 81 17.13 -17.32 4.90
C SER A 81 16.52 -16.87 6.22
N SER A 82 17.09 -15.87 6.90
CA SER A 82 16.48 -15.31 8.12
C SER A 82 15.14 -14.61 7.86
N TYR A 83 14.89 -14.16 6.63
CA TYR A 83 13.65 -13.48 6.22
C TYR A 83 12.74 -14.36 5.38
N PHE A 84 13.32 -15.19 4.51
CA PHE A 84 12.59 -15.97 3.51
C PHE A 84 12.65 -17.50 3.74
N GLY A 85 13.31 -17.96 4.79
CA GLY A 85 13.42 -19.38 5.13
C GLY A 85 14.16 -20.19 4.06
N GLU A 86 13.59 -21.33 3.68
CA GLU A 86 14.14 -22.22 2.65
C GLU A 86 13.79 -21.79 1.22
N TYR A 87 12.91 -20.80 1.04
CA TYR A 87 12.54 -20.32 -0.30
C TYR A 87 13.75 -19.75 -1.04
N ARG A 88 13.83 -20.01 -2.34
CA ARG A 88 14.77 -19.36 -3.26
C ARG A 88 14.04 -18.97 -4.54
N PRO A 89 14.28 -17.76 -5.08
CA PRO A 89 13.63 -17.31 -6.31
C PRO A 89 14.15 -18.09 -7.52
N GLU A 90 13.27 -18.33 -8.49
CA GLU A 90 13.66 -18.89 -9.77
C GLU A 90 14.27 -17.80 -10.65
N VAL A 91 15.45 -18.06 -11.21
CA VAL A 91 16.12 -17.15 -12.12
C VAL A 91 15.63 -17.42 -13.53
N SER A 92 14.95 -16.44 -14.15
CA SER A 92 14.59 -16.55 -15.56
C SER A 92 15.83 -16.39 -16.46
N GLU A 93 15.91 -17.18 -17.54
CA GLU A 93 17.05 -17.16 -18.47
C GLU A 93 17.31 -15.79 -19.13
N SER A 94 16.29 -14.92 -19.17
CA SER A 94 16.36 -13.58 -19.76
C SER A 94 16.64 -12.46 -18.76
N PHE A 95 16.81 -12.77 -17.47
CA PHE A 95 17.02 -11.76 -16.43
C PHE A 95 18.50 -11.65 -16.09
N GLU A 96 19.07 -10.46 -16.30
CA GLU A 96 20.41 -10.10 -15.82
C GLU A 96 20.27 -9.27 -14.56
N GLY A 97 20.80 -9.78 -13.45
CA GLY A 97 20.86 -9.10 -12.17
C GLY A 97 21.70 -7.82 -12.21
N SER A 98 21.50 -6.96 -11.22
CA SER A 98 22.08 -5.61 -11.19
C SER A 98 23.22 -5.43 -10.19
N TYR A 99 23.51 -6.44 -9.36
CA TYR A 99 24.46 -6.35 -8.24
C TYR A 99 25.51 -7.46 -8.27
#